data_AF-T1BIJ3-F1
#
_entry.id   AF-T1BIJ3-F1
#
_cell.length_a   1.000
_cell.length_b   1.000
_cell.length_c   1.000
_cell.angle_alpha   90.00
_cell.angle_beta   90.00
_cell.angle_gamma   90.00
#
_symmetry.space_group_name_H-M   'P 1'
#
loop_
_entity.id
_entity.type
_entity.pdbx_description
1 polymer ?
#
loop_
_entity_poly.entity_id
_entity_poly.type
_entity_poly.pdbx_seq_one_letter_code
_entity_poly.pdbx_strand_id
1 'polypeptide(L)'
;RVPLLYEEWVPYECEVSIIGARSTRGQTVVYPLNGNVHADGILRVTRAPFGPARWHRTATQYLARCLKHFHYTGVLTIEFFVRNGRLLANELAPRVHNSGHWTIEGCATSQFENHLRAILGLPLGSTRPLGHSAMVNLIGRIPARDKLLALEGLHLHDYGKHAPPGRKLGHCTLV
;
A
#
# COMPACT_ATOMS: atom_id res chain seq x y z
N ARG A 1 24.55 -20.06 -5.39
CA ARG A 1 24.44 -19.46 -4.04
C ARG A 1 24.13 -17.99 -4.22
N VAL A 2 23.20 -17.43 -3.45
CA VAL A 2 22.88 -16.00 -3.48
C VAL A 2 23.63 -15.32 -2.32
N PRO A 3 24.28 -14.16 -2.51
CA PRO A 3 24.90 -13.42 -1.41
C PRO A 3 23.89 -13.03 -0.32
N LEU A 4 24.37 -12.84 0.91
CA LEU A 4 23.57 -12.44 2.05
C LEU A 4 23.84 -10.97 2.41
N LEU A 5 22.82 -10.30 2.94
CA LEU A 5 22.90 -8.95 3.50
C LEU A 5 22.60 -9.04 5.01
N TYR A 6 23.37 -8.31 5.81
CA TYR A 6 23.12 -8.13 7.24
C TYR A 6 22.73 -6.68 7.49
N GLU A 7 21.64 -6.47 8.22
CA GLU A 7 21.10 -5.15 8.55
C GLU A 7 21.00 -4.98 10.07
N GLU A 8 21.13 -3.73 10.53
CA GLU A 8 20.86 -3.37 11.93
C GLU A 8 19.41 -3.67 12.29
N TRP A 9 19.17 -4.18 13.50
CA TRP A 9 17.82 -4.22 14.05
C TRP A 9 17.31 -2.81 14.35
N VAL A 10 16.36 -2.32 13.57
CA VAL A 10 15.80 -0.96 13.72
C VAL A 10 14.74 -0.95 14.82
N PRO A 11 14.92 -0.26 15.96
CA PRO A 11 13.82 -0.01 16.90
C PRO A 11 12.94 1.11 16.34
N TYR A 12 11.71 0.78 15.95
CA TYR A 12 10.75 1.71 15.32
C TYR A 12 9.44 1.78 16.10
N GLU A 13 8.71 2.90 15.98
CA GLU A 13 7.42 3.11 16.63
C GLU A 13 6.24 2.60 15.79
N CYS A 14 6.35 2.71 14.47
CA CYS A 14 5.35 2.21 13.52
C CYS A 14 5.92 2.05 12.12
N GLU A 15 5.16 1.39 11.26
CA GLU A 15 5.47 1.22 9.84
C GLU A 15 4.49 2.01 8.99
N VAL A 16 5.00 2.64 7.93
CA VAL A 16 4.19 3.39 6.97
C VAL A 16 4.63 3.05 5.55
N SER A 17 3.74 3.21 4.57
CA SER A 17 4.15 3.14 3.17
C SER A 17 3.59 4.28 2.33
N ILE A 18 4.35 4.69 1.34
CA ILE A 18 3.92 5.66 0.33
C ILE A 18 3.81 4.95 -1.01
N ILE A 19 2.74 5.25 -1.74
CA ILE A 19 2.44 4.65 -3.03
C ILE A 19 2.29 5.78 -4.03
N GLY A 20 2.79 5.59 -5.24
CA GLY A 20 2.46 6.49 -6.35
C GLY A 20 2.67 5.82 -7.69
N ALA A 21 2.12 6.47 -8.71
CA ALA A 21 2.23 6.04 -10.08
C ALA A 21 2.97 7.09 -10.91
N ARG A 22 3.84 6.64 -11.82
CA ARG A 22 4.44 7.47 -12.86
C ARG A 22 4.08 6.92 -14.23
N SER A 23 3.56 7.76 -15.11
CA SER A 23 3.19 7.37 -16.48
C SER A 23 4.39 7.31 -17.42
N THR A 24 4.20 6.70 -18.60
CA THR A 24 5.16 6.75 -19.72
C THR A 24 5.52 8.17 -20.15
N ARG A 25 4.64 9.15 -19.87
CA ARG A 25 4.85 10.59 -20.15
C ARG A 25 5.49 11.35 -18.98
N GLY A 26 5.85 10.68 -17.89
CA GLY A 26 6.49 11.28 -16.72
C GLY A 26 5.56 11.97 -15.72
N GLN A 27 4.25 12.08 -16.00
CA GLN A 27 3.26 12.53 -15.01
C GLN A 27 3.32 11.60 -13.80
N THR A 28 3.26 12.17 -12.59
CA THR A 28 3.27 11.42 -11.33
C THR A 28 2.06 11.78 -10.46
N VAL A 29 1.46 10.78 -9.81
CA VAL A 29 0.45 10.96 -8.75
C VAL A 29 0.84 10.15 -7.53
N VAL A 30 0.48 10.63 -6.34
CA VAL A 30 0.90 10.05 -5.05
C VAL A 30 -0.31 9.89 -4.14
N TYR A 31 -0.44 8.72 -3.54
CA TYR A 31 -1.51 8.40 -2.59
C TYR A 31 -1.20 8.98 -1.20
N PRO A 32 -2.22 9.18 -0.35
CA PRO A 32 -2.00 9.46 1.05
C PRO A 32 -1.07 8.44 1.70
N LEU A 33 -0.26 8.90 2.66
CA LEU A 33 0.58 8.01 3.45
C LEU A 33 -0.33 7.05 4.24
N ASN A 34 -0.01 5.77 4.23
CA ASN A 34 -0.74 4.76 4.99
C ASN A 34 0.13 4.22 6.14
N GLY A 35 -0.51 3.74 7.20
CA GLY A 35 0.13 3.09 8.34
C GLY A 35 -0.15 1.60 8.31
N ASN A 36 0.87 0.79 8.55
CA ASN A 36 0.84 -0.65 8.40
C ASN A 36 1.11 -1.33 9.75
N VAL A 37 0.43 -2.45 9.99
CA VAL A 37 0.66 -3.32 11.14
C VAL A 37 0.94 -4.72 10.62
N HIS A 38 2.13 -5.23 10.93
CA HIS A 38 2.55 -6.58 10.59
C HIS A 38 2.48 -7.51 11.81
N ALA A 39 2.23 -8.79 11.56
CA ALA A 39 2.41 -9.85 12.55
C ALA A 39 2.96 -11.09 11.83
N ASP A 40 4.02 -11.67 12.39
CA ASP A 40 4.79 -12.78 11.81
C ASP A 40 5.34 -12.46 10.41
N GLY A 41 5.78 -11.22 10.20
CA GLY A 41 6.27 -10.74 8.90
C GLY A 41 5.18 -10.57 7.83
N ILE A 42 3.90 -10.67 8.20
CA ILE A 42 2.77 -10.53 7.27
C ILE A 42 1.93 -9.30 7.62
N LEU A 43 1.69 -8.44 6.61
CA LEU A 43 0.79 -7.30 6.75
C LEU A 43 -0.61 -7.75 7.16
N ARG A 44 -1.09 -7.26 8.31
CA ARG A 44 -2.42 -7.55 8.84
C ARG A 44 -3.40 -6.44 8.55
N VAL A 45 -3.00 -5.20 8.85
CA VAL A 45 -3.88 -4.02 8.74
C VAL A 45 -3.14 -2.87 8.10
N THR A 46 -3.82 -2.18 7.18
CA THR A 46 -3.42 -0.86 6.68
C THR A 46 -4.48 0.17 7.02
N ARG A 47 -4.08 1.35 7.49
CA ARG A 47 -4.97 2.49 7.74
C ARG A 47 -4.50 3.67 6.90
N ALA A 48 -5.42 4.38 6.27
CA ALA A 48 -5.10 5.54 5.45
C ALA A 48 -6.21 6.59 5.48
N PRO A 49 -5.89 7.90 5.41
CA PRO A 49 -4.56 8.48 5.61
C PRO A 49 -4.01 8.25 7.03
N PHE A 50 -2.68 8.24 7.20
CA PHE A 50 -2.04 7.99 8.49
C PHE A 50 -0.82 8.90 8.73
N GLY A 51 -0.61 9.27 10.00
CA GLY A 51 0.55 10.03 10.46
C GLY A 51 0.47 11.54 10.18
N PRO A 52 1.40 12.33 10.74
CA PRO A 52 1.47 13.77 10.54
C PRO A 52 1.85 14.13 9.09
N ALA A 53 1.36 15.28 8.62
CA ALA A 53 1.60 15.77 7.26
C ALA A 53 3.09 15.87 6.87
N ARG A 54 3.99 16.07 7.85
CA ARG A 54 5.44 16.08 7.61
C ARG A 54 5.97 14.74 7.07
N TRP A 55 5.44 13.61 7.55
CA TRP A 55 5.85 12.29 7.07
C TRP A 55 5.41 12.07 5.63
N HIS A 56 4.16 12.43 5.31
CA HIS A 56 3.66 12.34 3.94
C HIS A 56 4.50 13.18 2.96
N ARG A 57 4.87 14.42 3.32
CA ARG A 57 5.73 15.26 2.48
C ARG A 57 7.10 14.62 2.24
N THR A 58 7.77 14.13 3.29
CA THR A 58 9.09 13.48 3.17
C THR A 58 9.01 12.20 2.35
N ALA A 59 8.02 11.34 2.61
CA ALA A 59 7.83 10.09 1.86
C ALA A 59 7.54 10.36 0.37
N THR A 60 6.74 11.39 0.08
CA THR A 60 6.45 11.86 -1.30
C THR A 60 7.73 12.31 -2.02
N GLN A 61 8.61 13.04 -1.33
CA GLN A 61 9.89 13.45 -1.89
C GLN A 61 10.79 12.25 -2.21
N TYR A 62 10.87 11.27 -1.31
CA TYR A 62 11.64 10.03 -1.55
C TYR A 62 11.08 9.23 -2.72
N LEU A 63 9.75 9.04 -2.77
CA LEU A 63 9.07 8.37 -3.87
C LEU A 63 9.33 9.07 -5.21
N ALA A 64 9.19 10.39 -5.27
CA ALA A 64 9.44 11.16 -6.49
C ALA A 64 10.89 11.03 -6.97
N ARG A 65 11.87 11.00 -6.04
CA ARG A 65 13.28 10.75 -6.36
C ARG A 65 13.48 9.36 -6.97
N CYS A 66 12.90 8.32 -6.37
CA CYS A 66 12.99 6.95 -6.89
C CYS A 66 12.34 6.82 -8.28
N LEU A 67 11.10 7.31 -8.43
CA LEU A 67 10.37 7.28 -9.71
C LEU A 67 11.15 7.99 -10.83
N LYS A 68 11.77 9.14 -10.52
CA LYS A 68 12.60 9.88 -11.48
C LYS A 68 13.89 9.14 -11.81
N HIS A 69 14.63 8.68 -10.79
CA HIS A 69 15.94 8.03 -10.96
C HIS A 69 15.84 6.76 -11.81
N PHE A 70 14.82 5.93 -11.56
CA PHE A 70 14.61 4.69 -12.31
C PHE A 70 13.88 4.88 -13.64
N HIS A 71 13.51 6.12 -14.01
CA HIS A 71 12.60 6.39 -15.14
C HIS A 71 11.35 5.50 -15.10
N TYR A 72 10.85 5.24 -13.89
CA TYR A 72 9.91 4.16 -13.63
C TYR A 72 8.55 4.44 -14.27
N THR A 73 7.89 3.40 -14.79
CA THR A 73 6.53 3.48 -15.34
C THR A 73 5.65 2.47 -14.62
N GLY A 74 4.48 2.91 -14.16
CA GLY A 74 3.58 2.11 -13.33
C GLY A 74 3.61 2.57 -11.88
N VAL A 75 3.26 1.65 -10.97
CA VAL A 75 3.12 1.91 -9.53
C VAL A 75 4.37 1.46 -8.80
N LEU A 76 4.81 2.31 -7.87
CA LEU A 76 5.92 2.06 -6.97
C LEU A 76 5.44 2.27 -5.53
N THR A 77 5.86 1.39 -4.63
CA THR A 77 5.65 1.54 -3.19
C THR A 77 6.99 1.56 -2.47
N ILE A 78 7.13 2.45 -1.48
CA ILE A 78 8.24 2.45 -0.54
C ILE A 78 7.67 2.25 0.85
N GLU A 79 8.20 1.26 1.56
CA GLU A 79 7.91 1.02 2.96
C GLU A 79 8.95 1.71 3.84
N PHE A 80 8.50 2.19 5.00
CA PHE A 80 9.35 2.87 5.96
C PHE A 80 9.10 2.37 7.37
N PHE A 81 10.18 2.27 8.13
CA PHE A 81 10.12 2.34 9.58
C PHE A 81 10.08 3.81 10.02
N VAL A 82 9.28 4.10 11.04
CA VAL A 82 9.32 5.39 11.74
C VAL A 82 10.12 5.21 13.02
N ARG A 83 11.22 5.93 13.17
CA ARG A 83 12.07 5.94 14.37
C ARG A 83 12.33 7.38 14.81
N ASN A 84 11.95 7.72 16.03
CA ASN A 84 12.01 9.08 16.59
C ASN A 84 11.37 10.12 15.65
N GLY A 85 10.24 9.74 15.02
CA GLY A 85 9.53 10.58 14.07
C GLY A 85 10.22 10.84 12.73
N ARG A 86 11.30 10.11 12.42
CA ARG A 86 12.00 10.11 11.12
C ARG A 86 11.66 8.86 10.32
N LEU A 87 11.61 8.99 8.99
CA LEU A 87 11.39 7.87 8.08
C LEU A 87 12.72 7.22 7.70
N LEU A 88 12.81 5.91 7.91
CA LEU A 88 13.90 5.06 7.45
C LEU A 88 13.34 4.11 6.40
N ALA A 89 13.91 4.07 5.21
CA ALA A 89 13.45 3.17 4.15
C ALA A 89 13.68 1.72 4.59
N ASN A 90 12.64 0.89 4.44
CA ASN A 90 12.70 -0.55 4.68
C ASN A 90 12.93 -1.26 3.32
N GLU A 91 11.91 -1.25 2.47
CA GLU A 91 11.97 -1.86 1.15
C GLU A 91 11.19 -1.08 0.10
N LEU A 92 11.36 -1.47 -1.17
CA LEU A 92 10.68 -0.89 -2.31
C LEU A 92 10.06 -2.01 -3.16
N ALA A 93 8.79 -1.84 -3.52
CA ALA A 93 8.06 -2.75 -4.39
C ALA A 93 7.75 -2.09 -5.73
N PRO A 94 8.39 -2.50 -6.84
CA PRO A 94 8.13 -1.97 -8.18
C PRO A 94 6.90 -2.63 -8.80
N ARG A 95 5.75 -2.49 -8.13
CA ARG A 95 4.44 -3.03 -8.52
C ARG A 95 3.36 -2.42 -7.63
N VAL A 96 2.10 -2.69 -7.97
CA VAL A 96 1.00 -2.57 -7.00
C VAL A 96 1.31 -3.38 -5.74
N HIS A 97 0.94 -2.84 -4.59
CA HIS A 97 1.35 -3.34 -3.29
C HIS A 97 0.17 -3.68 -2.39
N ASN A 98 0.34 -4.62 -1.46
CA ASN A 98 -0.73 -5.06 -0.58
C ASN A 98 -1.23 -3.93 0.32
N SER A 99 -0.31 -3.12 0.85
CA SER A 99 -0.64 -1.91 1.61
C SER A 99 -1.40 -0.86 0.79
N GLY A 100 -1.56 -1.03 -0.53
CA GLY A 100 -2.35 -0.14 -1.37
C GLY A 100 -3.75 -0.64 -1.69
N HIS A 101 -4.18 -1.83 -1.25
CA HIS A 101 -5.48 -2.36 -1.65
C HIS A 101 -6.65 -1.52 -1.13
N TRP A 102 -6.48 -0.82 0.01
CA TRP A 102 -7.47 0.15 0.52
C TRP A 102 -7.85 1.22 -0.52
N THR A 103 -6.99 1.50 -1.50
CA THR A 103 -7.26 2.52 -2.54
C THR A 103 -8.36 2.12 -3.51
N ILE A 104 -8.81 0.85 -3.52
CA ILE A 104 -9.93 0.42 -4.36
C ILE A 104 -11.21 1.15 -3.93
N GLU A 105 -11.50 1.19 -2.64
CA GLU A 105 -12.67 1.90 -2.09
C GLU A 105 -12.31 3.29 -1.54
N GLY A 106 -11.09 3.48 -1.02
CA GLY A 106 -10.73 4.67 -0.24
C GLY A 106 -10.23 5.86 -1.06
N CYS A 107 -10.04 5.72 -2.37
CA CYS A 107 -9.56 6.78 -3.26
C CYS A 107 -10.42 6.92 -4.51
N ALA A 108 -10.40 8.11 -5.11
CA ALA A 108 -11.09 8.38 -6.38
C ALA A 108 -10.57 7.53 -7.56
N THR A 109 -9.33 7.03 -7.49
CA THR A 109 -8.75 6.10 -8.46
C THR A 109 -7.83 5.15 -7.72
N SER A 110 -7.98 3.85 -7.93
CA SER A 110 -7.18 2.83 -7.24
C SER A 110 -5.75 2.75 -7.78
N GLN A 111 -4.83 2.19 -6.97
CA GLN A 111 -3.46 1.91 -7.44
C GLN A 111 -3.45 1.03 -8.70
N PHE A 112 -4.42 0.13 -8.85
CA PHE A 112 -4.50 -0.78 -9.98
C PHE A 112 -4.89 -0.05 -11.26
N GLU A 113 -5.92 0.81 -11.17
CA GLU A 113 -6.34 1.62 -12.32
C GLU A 113 -5.22 2.58 -12.72
N ASN A 114 -4.58 3.26 -11.75
CA ASN A 114 -3.46 4.15 -12.03
C ASN A 114 -2.22 3.41 -12.56
N HIS A 115 -2.01 2.14 -12.18
CA HIS A 115 -0.97 1.30 -12.78
C HIS A 115 -1.24 1.08 -14.28
N LEU A 116 -2.47 0.67 -14.62
CA LEU A 116 -2.87 0.46 -16.02
C LEU A 116 -2.80 1.76 -16.83
N ARG A 117 -3.33 2.86 -16.30
CA ARG A 117 -3.27 4.17 -16.96
C ARG A 117 -1.84 4.62 -17.20
N ALA A 118 -0.96 4.40 -16.23
CA ALA A 118 0.45 4.73 -16.33
C ALA A 118 1.16 3.96 -17.47
N ILE A 119 1.01 2.64 -17.53
CA ILE A 119 1.69 1.80 -18.54
C ILE A 119 1.08 1.94 -19.94
N LEU A 120 -0.22 2.25 -20.03
CA LEU A 120 -0.91 2.50 -21.29
C LEU A 120 -0.78 3.94 -21.80
N GLY A 121 -0.10 4.83 -21.05
CA GLY A 121 0.09 6.24 -21.43
C GLY A 121 -1.20 7.07 -21.40
N LEU A 122 -2.20 6.64 -20.63
CA LEU A 122 -3.43 7.39 -20.36
C LEU A 122 -3.18 8.46 -19.28
N PRO A 123 -3.98 9.54 -19.21
CA PRO A 123 -3.91 10.50 -18.11
C PRO A 123 -4.06 9.80 -16.76
N LEU A 124 -3.26 10.13 -15.74
CA LEU A 124 -3.41 9.53 -14.41
C LEU A 124 -4.67 10.04 -13.70
N GLY A 125 -5.32 9.17 -12.95
CA GLY A 125 -6.50 9.48 -12.15
C GLY A 125 -6.15 10.12 -10.80
N SER A 126 -7.12 10.80 -10.19
CA SER A 126 -6.94 11.48 -8.91
C SER A 126 -6.71 10.48 -7.78
N THR A 127 -5.69 10.72 -6.95
CA THR A 127 -5.39 9.94 -5.75
C THR A 127 -6.07 10.50 -4.49
N ARG A 128 -7.02 11.44 -4.66
CA ARG A 128 -7.73 12.08 -3.55
C ARG A 128 -8.44 11.01 -2.70
N PRO A 129 -8.22 10.98 -1.37
CA PRO A 129 -8.97 10.09 -0.49
C PRO A 129 -10.44 10.51 -0.45
N LEU A 130 -11.33 9.53 -0.35
CA LEU A 130 -12.77 9.76 -0.18
C LEU A 130 -13.16 9.86 1.29
N GLY A 131 -12.31 9.37 2.19
CA GLY A 131 -12.50 9.38 3.64
C GLY A 131 -11.31 8.73 4.33
N HIS A 132 -11.55 8.21 5.53
CA HIS A 132 -10.61 7.31 6.20
C HIS A 132 -10.96 5.88 5.84
N SER A 133 -9.96 5.03 5.65
CA SER A 133 -10.17 3.62 5.33
C SER A 133 -9.24 2.72 6.12
N ALA A 134 -9.73 1.53 6.44
CA ALA A 134 -8.95 0.46 7.06
C ALA A 134 -9.06 -0.81 6.22
N MET A 135 -7.93 -1.29 5.71
CA MET A 135 -7.84 -2.57 5.01
C MET A 135 -7.30 -3.65 5.94
N VAL A 136 -7.96 -4.80 5.98
CA VAL A 136 -7.59 -5.98 6.80
C VAL A 136 -7.38 -7.17 5.88
N ASN A 137 -6.19 -7.79 5.93
CA ASN A 137 -5.93 -9.02 5.18
C ASN A 137 -6.61 -10.23 5.83
N LEU A 138 -7.23 -11.08 5.01
CA LEU A 138 -7.80 -12.36 5.42
C LEU A 138 -6.76 -13.46 5.16
N ILE A 139 -6.19 -14.01 6.24
CA ILE A 139 -5.05 -14.94 6.19
C ILE A 139 -5.46 -16.30 6.76
N GLY A 140 -5.24 -17.37 5.99
CA GLY A 140 -5.52 -18.76 6.36
C GLY A 140 -7.00 -19.13 6.39
N ARG A 141 -7.88 -18.18 6.73
CA ARG A 141 -9.33 -18.34 6.68
C ARG A 141 -10.03 -17.04 6.31
N ILE A 142 -11.16 -17.15 5.62
CA ILE A 142 -12.12 -16.07 5.43
C ILE A 142 -13.25 -16.33 6.43
N PRO A 143 -13.63 -15.35 7.27
CA PRO A 143 -14.87 -15.43 8.06
C PRO A 143 -16.10 -15.71 7.18
N ALA A 144 -17.21 -16.08 7.80
CA ALA A 144 -18.45 -16.31 7.08
C ALA A 144 -18.83 -15.05 6.27
N ARG A 145 -18.96 -15.22 4.94
CA ARG A 145 -19.07 -14.09 4.00
C ARG A 145 -20.32 -13.24 4.27
N ASP A 146 -21.43 -13.89 4.61
CA ASP A 146 -22.69 -13.27 5.03
C ASP A 146 -22.49 -12.31 6.21
N LYS A 147 -21.69 -12.71 7.22
CA LYS A 147 -21.38 -11.84 8.37
C LYS A 147 -20.53 -10.64 8.00
N LEU A 148 -19.58 -10.80 7.09
CA LEU A 148 -18.75 -9.69 6.60
C LEU A 148 -19.58 -8.72 5.77
N LEU A 149 -20.37 -9.23 4.82
CA LEU A 149 -21.19 -8.43 3.92
C LEU A 149 -22.35 -7.71 4.62
N ALA A 150 -22.73 -8.15 5.83
CA ALA A 150 -23.71 -7.46 6.67
C ALA A 150 -23.14 -6.22 7.40
N LEU A 151 -21.81 -6.02 7.42
CA LEU A 151 -21.20 -4.85 8.05
C LEU A 151 -21.26 -3.66 7.09
N GLU A 152 -21.96 -2.60 7.50
CA GLU A 152 -22.05 -1.36 6.74
C GLU A 152 -20.65 -0.76 6.49
N GLY A 153 -20.41 -0.31 5.26
CA GLY A 153 -19.13 0.25 4.82
C GLY A 153 -18.01 -0.77 4.59
N LEU A 154 -18.24 -2.07 4.81
CA LEU A 154 -17.24 -3.11 4.60
C LEU A 154 -17.33 -3.72 3.20
N HIS A 155 -16.21 -3.74 2.50
CA HIS A 155 -16.06 -4.29 1.15
C HIS A 155 -15.16 -5.51 1.18
N LEU A 156 -15.71 -6.68 0.86
CA LEU A 156 -14.97 -7.95 0.80
C LEU A 156 -14.36 -8.16 -0.59
N HIS A 157 -13.05 -8.43 -0.62
CA HIS A 157 -12.30 -8.89 -1.78
C HIS A 157 -11.80 -10.31 -1.54
N ASP A 158 -12.57 -11.29 -1.99
CA ASP A 158 -12.19 -12.71 -1.96
C ASP A 158 -11.43 -13.07 -3.24
N TYR A 159 -10.21 -13.62 -3.11
CA TYR A 159 -9.37 -13.94 -4.26
C TYR A 159 -9.68 -15.29 -4.91
N GLY A 160 -10.67 -16.04 -4.41
CA GLY A 160 -11.04 -17.36 -4.95
C GLY A 160 -9.95 -18.41 -4.78
N LYS A 161 -9.06 -18.24 -3.79
CA LYS A 161 -7.95 -19.16 -3.54
C LYS A 161 -8.36 -20.20 -2.50
N HIS A 162 -8.21 -21.49 -2.81
CA HIS A 162 -8.15 -22.53 -1.78
C HIS A 162 -6.77 -22.51 -1.12
N ALA A 163 -6.65 -22.70 0.20
CA ALA A 163 -5.33 -22.61 0.82
C ALA A 163 -5.03 -23.51 2.02
N PRO A 164 -3.75 -23.91 2.17
CA PRO A 164 -3.15 -24.32 3.43
C PRO A 164 -2.99 -23.12 4.40
N PRO A 165 -2.67 -23.38 5.69
CA PRO A 165 -2.47 -22.34 6.71
C PRO A 165 -1.47 -21.25 6.28
N GLY A 166 -1.77 -19.99 6.61
CA GLY A 166 -0.85 -18.84 6.41
C GLY A 166 -0.95 -18.11 5.06
N ARG A 167 -1.74 -18.59 4.10
CA ARG A 167 -1.91 -17.92 2.79
C ARG A 167 -2.87 -16.74 2.87
N LYS A 168 -2.58 -15.67 2.13
CA LYS A 168 -3.53 -14.55 1.91
C LYS A 168 -4.66 -15.00 0.98
N LEU A 169 -5.87 -15.02 1.52
CA LEU A 169 -7.09 -15.48 0.85
C LEU A 169 -7.94 -14.34 0.29
N GLY A 170 -7.82 -13.16 0.88
CA GLY A 170 -8.57 -11.97 0.49
C GLY A 170 -8.17 -10.78 1.34
N HIS A 171 -8.91 -9.69 1.21
CA HIS A 171 -8.90 -8.59 2.16
C HIS A 171 -10.31 -8.02 2.33
N CYS A 172 -10.51 -7.24 3.38
CA CYS A 172 -11.67 -6.38 3.53
C CYS A 172 -11.19 -4.93 3.60
N THR A 173 -11.93 -3.99 3.03
CA THR A 173 -11.74 -2.55 3.25
C THR A 173 -12.99 -2.00 3.93
N LEU A 174 -12.81 -1.34 5.07
CA LEU A 174 -13.84 -0.52 5.70
C LEU A 174 -13.60 0.93 5.31
N VAL A 175 -14.63 1.63 4.83
CA VAL A 175 -14.61 3.05 4.45
C VAL A 175 -15.56 3.91 5.29
#